data_AF-A0A0S8L4W0-F1
#
_entry.id   AF-A0A0S8L4W0-F1
#
_cell.length_a   1.000
_cell.length_b   1.000
_cell.length_c   1.000
_cell.angle_alpha   90.00
_cell.angle_beta   90.00
_cell.angle_gamma   90.00
#
_symmetry.space_group_name_H-M   'P 1'
#
loop_
_entity.id
_entity.type
_entity.pdbx_description
1 polymer ?
#
loop_
_entity_poly.entity_id
_entity_poly.type
_entity_poly.pdbx_seq_one_letter_code
_entity_poly.pdbx_strand_id
1 'polypeptide(L)'
;MKDAEFKRQFDATLLAIEQAIENSDADIEFETANDILTLEFPNRSKIIINAQSAVRQLWVAARSGGFHYDFDAASGTWRSHQTGVELFAELSRLASEQAGEAIRLA
;
A
#
# COMPACT_ATOMS: atom_id res chain seq x y z
N MET A 1 15.49 10.11 7.61
CA MET A 1 15.33 9.95 6.15
C MET A 1 15.36 11.31 5.48
N LYS A 2 16.10 11.50 4.38
CA LYS A 2 16.04 12.72 3.55
C LYS A 2 14.92 12.62 2.52
N ASP A 3 14.47 13.73 1.94
CA ASP A 3 13.32 13.73 1.01
C ASP A 3 13.57 12.85 -0.23
N ALA A 4 14.78 12.89 -0.79
CA ALA A 4 15.16 12.02 -1.91
C ALA A 4 15.18 10.53 -1.55
N GLU A 5 15.51 10.20 -0.31
CA GLU A 5 15.51 8.82 0.19
C GLU A 5 14.09 8.31 0.41
N PHE A 6 13.22 9.17 0.97
CA PHE A 6 11.79 8.89 1.10
C PHE A 6 11.14 8.64 -0.26
N LYS A 7 11.39 9.52 -1.25
CA LYS A 7 10.85 9.34 -2.60
C LYS A 7 11.28 8.01 -3.21
N ARG A 8 12.57 7.68 -3.16
CA ARG A 8 13.07 6.38 -3.65
C ARG A 8 12.41 5.20 -2.96
N GLN A 9 12.26 5.26 -1.64
CA GLN A 9 11.65 4.18 -0.88
C GLN A 9 10.16 4.04 -1.23
N PHE A 10 9.45 5.15 -1.38
CA PHE A 10 8.06 5.16 -1.80
C PHE A 10 7.89 4.56 -3.20
N ASP A 11 8.70 4.99 -4.18
CA ASP A 11 8.67 4.47 -5.55
C ASP A 11 8.95 2.97 -5.61
N ALA A 12 9.95 2.50 -4.85
CA ALA A 12 10.24 1.08 -4.72
C ALA A 12 9.08 0.30 -4.08
N THR A 13 8.35 0.93 -3.17
CA THR A 13 7.19 0.31 -2.51
C THR A 13 6.00 0.19 -3.45
N LEU A 14 5.70 1.22 -4.24
CA LEU A 14 4.65 1.14 -5.24
C LEU A 14 4.92 0.02 -6.24
N LEU A 15 6.15 -0.05 -6.78
CA LEU A 15 6.55 -1.12 -7.69
C LEU A 15 6.43 -2.51 -7.05
N ALA A 16 6.77 -2.64 -5.77
CA ALA A 16 6.64 -3.90 -5.05
C ALA A 16 5.17 -4.31 -4.84
N ILE A 17 4.25 -3.35 -4.63
CA ILE A 17 2.82 -3.62 -4.55
C ILE A 17 2.28 -4.08 -5.92
N GLU A 18 2.62 -3.37 -7.00
CA GLU A 18 2.25 -3.76 -8.37
C GLU A 18 2.71 -5.19 -8.67
N GLN A 19 3.97 -5.50 -8.40
CA GLN A 19 4.52 -6.86 -8.58
C GLN A 19 3.82 -7.90 -7.69
N ALA A 20 3.47 -7.56 -6.45
CA ALA A 20 2.76 -8.50 -5.58
C ALA A 20 1.36 -8.82 -6.12
N ILE A 21 0.69 -7.85 -6.73
CA ILE A 21 -0.62 -8.06 -7.37
C ILE A 21 -0.46 -8.89 -8.65
N GLU A 22 0.48 -8.54 -9.53
CA GLU A 22 0.76 -9.29 -10.77
C GLU A 22 1.14 -10.76 -10.52
N ASN A 23 1.85 -11.02 -9.41
CA ASN A 23 2.23 -12.38 -9.02
C ASN A 23 1.14 -13.11 -8.22
N SER A 24 0.03 -12.43 -7.90
CA SER A 24 -1.14 -13.04 -7.26
C SER A 24 -2.17 -13.46 -8.32
N ASP A 25 -3.04 -14.41 -7.97
CA ASP A 25 -4.20 -14.77 -8.80
C ASP A 25 -5.40 -13.82 -8.56
N ALA A 26 -5.18 -12.66 -7.93
CA ALA A 26 -6.26 -11.74 -7.58
C ALA A 26 -6.77 -10.96 -8.79
N ASP A 27 -8.10 -10.85 -8.91
CA ASP A 27 -8.77 -10.01 -9.91
C ASP A 27 -8.75 -8.53 -9.49
N ILE A 28 -7.55 -7.94 -9.43
CA ILE A 28 -7.34 -6.54 -9.05
C ILE A 28 -6.67 -5.81 -10.21
N GLU A 29 -7.34 -4.77 -10.71
CA GLU A 29 -6.74 -3.83 -11.65
C GLU A 29 -5.98 -2.75 -10.87
N PHE A 30 -4.87 -2.25 -11.42
CA PHE A 30 -4.12 -1.16 -10.81
C PHE A 30 -3.67 -0.11 -11.82
N GLU A 31 -3.59 1.13 -11.35
CA GLU A 31 -3.07 2.27 -12.11
C GLU A 31 -2.21 3.13 -11.18
N THR A 32 -1.01 3.50 -11.66
CA THR A 32 -0.13 4.45 -10.98
C THR A 32 -0.03 5.75 -11.77
N ALA A 33 -0.43 6.86 -11.15
CA ALA A 33 -0.35 8.20 -11.72
C ALA A 33 0.02 9.23 -10.65
N ASN A 34 1.00 10.10 -10.93
CA ASN A 34 1.42 11.19 -10.04
C ASN A 34 1.69 10.73 -8.59
N ASP A 35 2.46 9.64 -8.43
CA ASP A 35 2.80 9.06 -7.11
C ASP A 35 1.57 8.55 -6.31
N ILE A 36 0.47 8.25 -7.00
CA ILE A 36 -0.73 7.64 -6.45
C ILE A 36 -0.93 6.29 -7.17
N LEU A 37 -0.94 5.21 -6.39
CA LEU A 37 -1.33 3.88 -6.84
C LEU A 37 -2.79 3.63 -6.46
N THR A 38 -3.62 3.37 -7.44
CA THR A 38 -5.04 3.02 -7.26
C THR A 38 -5.23 1.56 -7.60
N LEU A 39 -5.76 0.78 -6.65
CA LEU A 39 -6.21 -0.59 -6.83
C LEU A 39 -7.73 -0.60 -6.98
N GLU A 40 -8.25 -1.23 -8.01
CA GLU A 40 -9.68 -1.38 -8.28
C GLU A 40 -10.09 -2.85 -8.26
N PHE A 41 -11.13 -3.15 -7.48
CA PHE A 41 -11.66 -4.50 -7.28
C PHE A 41 -12.88 -4.71 -8.18
N PRO A 42 -13.32 -5.96 -8.46
CA PRO A 42 -14.43 -6.23 -9.38
C PRO A 42 -15.77 -5.63 -8.90
N ASN A 43 -15.91 -5.43 -7.59
CA ASN A 43 -17.07 -4.77 -6.99
C ASN A 43 -17.00 -3.22 -7.04
N ARG A 44 -16.03 -2.65 -7.77
CA ARG A 44 -15.75 -1.21 -7.94
C ARG A 44 -15.30 -0.48 -6.66
N SER A 45 -15.03 -1.21 -5.58
CA SER A 45 -14.31 -0.62 -4.44
C SER A 45 -12.86 -0.36 -4.80
N LYS A 46 -12.22 0.57 -4.09
CA LYS A 46 -10.85 0.99 -4.38
C LYS A 46 -9.99 0.99 -3.12
N ILE A 47 -8.70 0.71 -3.29
CA ILE A 47 -7.67 1.06 -2.32
C ILE A 47 -6.75 2.07 -3.00
N ILE A 48 -6.47 3.19 -2.33
CA ILE A 48 -5.62 4.25 -2.87
C ILE A 48 -4.40 4.38 -1.97
N ILE A 49 -3.21 4.31 -2.56
CA ILE A 49 -1.92 4.44 -1.88
C ILE A 49 -1.20 5.68 -2.40
N ASN A 50 -0.76 6.57 -1.52
CA ASN A 50 -0.05 7.79 -1.91
C ASN A 50 1.02 8.20 -0.89
N ALA A 51 1.98 9.02 -1.35
CA ALA A 51 2.98 9.64 -0.48
C ALA A 51 2.47 10.94 0.14
N GLN A 52 2.86 11.19 1.39
CA GLN A 52 2.73 12.50 2.04
C GLN A 52 4.10 13.06 2.42
N SER A 53 4.72 13.78 1.49
CA SER A 53 6.10 14.29 1.63
C SER A 53 6.32 15.20 2.83
N ALA A 54 5.30 15.98 3.25
CA ALA A 54 5.40 16.89 4.39
C ALA A 54 5.65 16.16 5.72
N VAL A 55 5.12 14.94 5.85
CA VAL A 55 5.25 14.11 7.06
C VAL A 55 6.07 12.83 6.81
N ARG A 56 6.49 12.59 5.55
CA ARG A 56 7.25 11.41 5.11
C ARG A 56 6.55 10.09 5.42
N GLN A 57 5.26 10.05 5.15
CA GLN A 57 4.43 8.87 5.35
C GLN A 57 3.90 8.32 4.04
N LEU A 58 3.64 7.01 4.03
CA LEU A 58 2.80 6.36 3.04
C LEU A 58 1.39 6.28 3.62
N TRP A 59 0.39 6.72 2.86
CA TRP A 59 -1.01 6.67 3.26
C TRP A 59 -1.77 5.67 2.40
N VAL A 60 -2.71 4.96 3.03
CA VAL A 60 -3.62 4.02 2.38
C VAL A 60 -5.05 4.43 2.73
N ALA A 61 -5.89 4.66 1.72
CA ALA A 61 -7.32 4.81 1.87
C ALA A 61 -8.02 3.55 1.34
N ALA A 62 -8.82 2.92 2.18
CA ALA A 62 -9.64 1.76 1.84
C ALA A 62 -11.08 1.98 2.33
N ARG A 63 -12.00 1.09 1.97
CA ARG A 63 -13.41 1.15 2.40
C ARG A 63 -13.57 1.21 3.92
N SER A 64 -12.68 0.53 4.65
CA SER A 64 -12.70 0.45 6.12
C SER A 64 -12.07 1.65 6.83
N GLY A 65 -11.36 2.54 6.10
CA GLY A 65 -10.76 3.74 6.69
C GLY A 65 -9.47 4.20 6.01
N GLY A 66 -8.80 5.15 6.67
CA GLY A 66 -7.48 5.65 6.28
C GLY A 66 -6.40 5.17 7.24
N PHE A 67 -5.24 4.79 6.69
CA PHE A 67 -4.11 4.22 7.42
C PHE A 67 -2.83 4.95 7.02
N HIS A 68 -1.97 5.22 7.99
CA HIS A 68 -0.70 5.94 7.78
C HIS A 68 0.47 5.10 8.27
N TYR A 69 1.53 5.07 7.48
CA TYR A 69 2.70 4.25 7.76
C TYR A 69 3.96 5.11 7.75
N ASP A 70 4.79 4.87 8.76
CA ASP A 70 6.14 5.39 8.83
C ASP A 70 7.12 4.31 8.35
N PHE A 71 8.20 4.74 7.70
CA PHE A 71 9.23 3.81 7.28
C PHE A 71 10.13 3.45 8.46
N ASP A 72 10.17 2.17 8.83
CA ASP A 72 11.10 1.63 9.79
C ASP A 72 12.41 1.23 9.08
N ALA A 73 13.44 2.05 9.26
CA ALA A 73 14.75 1.83 8.66
C ALA A 73 15.48 0.60 9.23
N ALA A 74 15.12 0.12 10.43
CA ALA A 74 15.76 -1.05 11.03
C ALA A 74 15.30 -2.35 10.35
N SER A 75 14.00 -2.44 10.01
CA SER A 75 13.43 -3.58 9.30
C SER A 75 13.38 -3.40 7.78
N GLY A 76 13.49 -2.17 7.29
CA GLY A 76 13.30 -1.83 5.87
C GLY A 76 11.83 -1.91 5.43
N THR A 77 10.88 -1.75 6.35
CA THR A 77 9.43 -1.94 6.08
C THR A 77 8.61 -0.75 6.52
N TRP A 78 7.43 -0.57 5.94
CA TRP A 78 6.45 0.41 6.39
C TRP A 78 5.62 -0.13 7.56
N ARG A 79 5.48 0.66 8.62
CA ARG A 79 4.79 0.27 9.86
C ARG A 79 3.70 1.27 10.19
N SER A 80 2.51 0.76 10.50
CA SER A 80 1.38 1.58 10.96
C SER A 80 1.77 2.32 12.23
N HIS A 81 1.60 3.64 12.23
CA HIS A 81 1.87 4.46 13.41
C HIS A 81 0.93 4.12 14.58
N GLN A 82 -0.26 3.59 14.29
CA GLN A 82 -1.29 3.30 15.30
C GLN A 82 -1.17 1.88 15.86
N THR A 83 -0.82 0.91 15.02
CA THR A 83 -0.92 -0.53 15.36
C THR A 83 0.42 -1.27 15.26
N GLY A 84 1.43 -0.69 14.61
CA GLY A 84 2.71 -1.35 14.33
C GLY A 84 2.65 -2.46 13.26
N VAL A 85 1.46 -2.70 12.68
CA VAL A 85 1.29 -3.68 11.60
C VAL A 85 2.07 -3.24 10.36
N GLU A 86 2.63 -4.22 9.66
CA GLU A 86 3.40 -4.02 8.43
C GLU A 86 2.46 -3.79 7.23
N LEU A 87 2.86 -2.94 6.29
CA LEU A 87 2.06 -2.51 5.15
C LEU A 87 1.52 -3.66 4.29
N PHE A 88 2.33 -4.62 3.85
CA PHE A 88 1.86 -5.72 3.00
C PHE A 88 0.93 -6.69 3.74
N ALA A 89 1.18 -6.90 5.04
CA ALA A 89 0.24 -7.64 5.88
C ALA A 89 -1.12 -6.92 5.96
N GLU A 90 -1.12 -5.60 6.13
CA GLU A 90 -2.35 -4.79 6.17
C GLU A 90 -3.04 -4.73 4.80
N LEU A 91 -2.28 -4.59 3.70
CA LEU A 91 -2.81 -4.62 2.33
C LEU A 91 -3.45 -5.97 2.01
N SER A 92 -2.85 -7.09 2.43
CA SER A 92 -3.45 -8.42 2.26
C SER A 92 -4.82 -8.52 2.97
N ARG A 93 -4.92 -7.97 4.19
CA ARG A 93 -6.18 -7.91 4.94
C ARG A 93 -7.22 -7.04 4.21
N LEU A 94 -6.85 -5.82 3.85
CA LEU A 94 -7.74 -4.86 3.19
C LEU A 94 -8.22 -5.35 1.82
N ALA A 95 -7.32 -5.93 1.03
CA ALA A 95 -7.63 -6.51 -0.26
C ALA A 95 -8.58 -7.70 -0.10
N SER A 96 -8.32 -8.57 0.88
CA SER A 96 -9.21 -9.72 1.14
C SER A 96 -10.63 -9.27 1.53
N GLU A 97 -10.74 -8.25 2.39
CA GLU A 97 -12.03 -7.68 2.79
C GLU A 97 -12.80 -7.07 1.63
N GLN A 98 -12.10 -6.38 0.73
CA GLN A 98 -12.73 -5.73 -0.42
C GLN A 98 -13.03 -6.69 -1.56
N ALA A 99 -12.23 -7.73 -1.78
CA ALA A 99 -12.48 -8.76 -2.79
C ALA A 99 -13.57 -9.76 -2.33
N GLY A 100 -13.69 -9.99 -1.02
CA GLY A 100 -14.56 -11.04 -0.48
C GLY A 100 -13.96 -12.43 -0.55
N GLU A 101 -12.66 -12.54 -0.81
CA GLU A 101 -11.87 -13.78 -0.86
C GLU A 101 -10.46 -13.55 -0.29
N ALA A 102 -9.72 -14.62 -0.05
CA ALA A 102 -8.38 -14.49 0.55
C ALA A 102 -7.34 -14.06 -0.50
N ILE A 103 -6.72 -12.90 -0.27
CA ILE A 103 -5.63 -12.35 -1.09
C ILE A 103 -4.38 -12.21 -0.22
N ARG A 104 -3.24 -12.68 -0.72
CA ARG A 104 -1.93 -12.55 -0.07
C ARG A 104 -0.98 -11.78 -0.97
N LEU A 105 -0.46 -10.69 -0.45
CA LEU A 105 0.50 -9.81 -1.13
C LEU A 105 1.91 -9.90 -0.49
N ALA A 106 2.09 -10.75 0.53
CA ALA A 106 3.37 -11.12 1.15
C ALA A 106 3.36 -12.58 1.62
#